data_AF-A0A3N5L087-F1
#
_entry.id   AF-A0A3N5L087-F1
#
_cell.length_a   1.000
_cell.length_b   1.000
_cell.length_c   1.000
_cell.angle_alpha   90.00
_cell.angle_beta   90.00
_cell.angle_gamma   90.00
#
_symmetry.space_group_name_H-M   'P 1'
#
loop_
_entity.id
_entity.type
_entity.pdbx_description
1 polymer ?
#
loop_
_entity_poly.entity_id
_entity_poly.type
_entity_poly.pdbx_seq_one_letter_code
_entity_poly.pdbx_strand_id
1 'polypeptide(L)'
;MKTQEEYVIRFNLSERIQHVILFVSLIMLLITGLSLTYYDSWLGRMMIEIEGGLQGRGRLHNLFAFILIALCVYHAFYITFSDKGHKEISHLKFRKKDFKKLIPGLKFSMGLNTNKPSSGRYNISQKFQYWGVVLGCAVMIVTGLILLLKVWGIAMIVPKWLWDITGVVHSNEGILIFIVLFLWHIYDVHLSPKIFPMNKVWLTGKISKQELQSEHPEEYEEIYGKEFVSDKQ
;
A
#
# COMPACT_ATOMS: atom_id res chain seq x y z
N MET A 1 10.64 37.60 -5.82
CA MET A 1 11.63 36.66 -5.27
C MET A 1 11.00 35.28 -5.22
N LYS A 2 11.49 34.29 -5.98
CA LYS A 2 11.10 32.89 -5.74
C LYS A 2 11.79 32.49 -4.43
N THR A 3 11.03 32.37 -3.35
CA THR A 3 11.49 31.69 -2.13
C THR A 3 12.02 30.32 -2.56
N GLN A 4 13.29 30.02 -2.27
CA GLN A 4 13.81 28.67 -2.49
C GLN A 4 12.94 27.72 -1.66
N GLU A 5 12.23 26.82 -2.33
CA GLU A 5 11.45 25.80 -1.62
C GLU A 5 12.42 24.92 -0.84
N GLU A 6 12.34 25.01 0.48
CA GLU A 6 13.07 24.13 1.39
C GLU A 6 12.42 22.75 1.34
N TYR A 7 13.24 21.71 1.12
CA TYR A 7 12.77 20.32 1.02
C TYR A 7 13.29 19.50 2.21
N VAL A 8 12.40 18.69 2.79
CA VAL A 8 12.73 17.75 3.86
C VAL A 8 12.78 16.32 3.28
N ILE A 9 13.81 15.56 3.62
CA ILE A 9 13.89 14.14 3.28
C ILE A 9 12.96 13.37 4.23
N ARG A 10 11.86 12.88 3.67
CA ARG A 10 10.86 12.11 4.38
C ARG A 10 11.14 10.61 4.32
N PHE A 11 11.43 10.09 3.12
CA PHE A 11 11.74 8.67 2.90
C PHE A 11 13.14 8.47 2.35
N ASN A 12 13.84 7.47 2.87
CA ASN A 12 15.16 7.10 2.40
C ASN A 12 15.09 6.29 1.09
N LEU A 13 16.24 5.88 0.55
CA LEU A 13 16.27 5.10 -0.69
C LEU A 13 15.66 3.70 -0.52
N SER A 14 15.93 3.02 0.60
CA SER A 14 15.40 1.66 0.84
C SER A 14 13.87 1.65 0.89
N GLU A 15 13.25 2.58 1.61
CA GLU A 15 11.79 2.70 1.72
C GLU A 15 11.13 2.91 0.36
N ARG A 16 11.76 3.72 -0.50
CA ARG A 16 11.27 3.99 -1.85
C ARG A 16 11.41 2.78 -2.77
N ILE A 17 12.54 2.09 -2.73
CA ILE A 17 12.75 0.86 -3.51
C ILE A 17 11.74 -0.21 -3.07
N GLN A 18 11.56 -0.39 -1.76
CA GLN A 18 10.55 -1.30 -1.22
C GLN A 18 9.15 -0.95 -1.76
N HIS A 19 8.78 0.33 -1.75
CA HIS A 19 7.48 0.77 -2.26
C HIS A 19 7.33 0.53 -3.77
N VAL A 20 8.36 0.79 -4.58
CA VAL A 20 8.31 0.52 -6.03
C VAL A 20 8.14 -0.97 -6.30
N ILE A 21 8.88 -1.84 -5.59
CA ILE A 21 8.75 -3.29 -5.73
C ILE A 21 7.36 -3.75 -5.30
N LEU A 22 6.84 -3.21 -4.19
CA LEU A 22 5.48 -3.48 -3.71
C LEU A 22 4.44 -3.11 -4.78
N PHE A 23 4.52 -1.88 -5.30
CA PHE A 23 3.59 -1.37 -6.31
C PHE A 23 3.58 -2.24 -7.56
N VAL A 24 4.76 -2.53 -8.13
CA VAL A 24 4.86 -3.36 -9.34
C VAL A 24 4.35 -4.78 -9.09
N SER A 25 4.73 -5.38 -7.96
CA SER A 25 4.31 -6.75 -7.63
C SER A 25 2.81 -6.85 -7.42
N LEU A 26 2.20 -5.89 -6.71
CA LEU A 26 0.76 -5.86 -6.49
C LEU A 26 -0.01 -5.72 -7.81
N ILE A 27 0.41 -4.81 -8.70
CA ILE A 27 -0.24 -4.64 -10.01
C ILE A 27 -0.12 -5.91 -10.86
N MET A 28 1.04 -6.55 -10.89
CA MET A 28 1.22 -7.78 -11.67
C MET A 28 0.43 -8.97 -11.09
N LEU A 29 0.41 -9.13 -9.77
CA LEU A 29 -0.39 -10.14 -9.09
C LEU A 29 -1.89 -9.92 -9.30
N LEU A 30 -2.31 -8.66 -9.32
CA LEU A 30 -3.69 -8.28 -9.61
C LEU A 30 -4.09 -8.65 -11.03
N ILE A 31 -3.30 -8.26 -12.04
CA ILE A 31 -3.60 -8.52 -13.46
C ILE A 31 -3.69 -10.03 -13.70
N THR A 32 -2.68 -10.77 -13.24
CA THR A 32 -2.61 -12.23 -13.40
C THR A 32 -3.72 -12.95 -12.61
N GLY A 33 -4.01 -12.51 -11.38
CA GLY A 33 -5.03 -13.10 -10.51
C GLY A 33 -6.48 -12.84 -10.93
N LEU A 34 -6.81 -11.58 -11.27
CA LEU A 34 -8.16 -11.22 -11.75
C LEU A 34 -8.49 -11.99 -13.03
N SER A 35 -7.53 -12.07 -13.93
CA SER A 35 -7.77 -12.71 -15.21
C SER A 35 -7.92 -14.23 -15.08
N LEU A 36 -7.41 -14.87 -14.02
CA LEU A 36 -7.70 -16.29 -13.67
C LEU A 36 -9.11 -16.44 -13.12
N THR A 37 -9.53 -15.48 -12.29
CA THR A 37 -10.87 -15.46 -11.69
C THR A 37 -11.95 -15.27 -12.76
N TYR A 38 -11.70 -14.37 -13.73
CA TYR A 38 -12.61 -14.01 -14.81
C TYR A 38 -12.14 -14.55 -16.17
N TYR A 39 -11.70 -15.81 -16.21
CA TYR A 39 -11.13 -16.45 -17.42
C TYR A 39 -12.14 -16.58 -18.58
N ASP A 40 -13.43 -16.52 -18.28
CA ASP A 40 -14.56 -16.59 -19.22
C ASP A 40 -14.92 -15.23 -19.84
N SER A 41 -14.38 -14.14 -19.30
CA SER A 41 -14.53 -12.79 -19.85
C SER A 41 -13.61 -12.56 -21.05
N TRP A 42 -13.97 -11.62 -21.92
CA TRP A 42 -13.13 -11.26 -23.08
C TRP A 42 -11.76 -10.73 -22.64
N LEU A 43 -11.72 -9.91 -21.59
CA LEU A 43 -10.50 -9.32 -21.04
C LEU A 43 -9.63 -10.40 -20.38
N GLY A 44 -10.24 -11.33 -19.64
CA GLY A 44 -9.53 -12.44 -19.02
C GLY A 44 -8.85 -13.32 -20.06
N ARG A 45 -9.57 -13.71 -21.12
CA ARG A 45 -9.00 -14.48 -22.26
C ARG A 45 -7.85 -13.75 -22.94
N MET A 46 -8.04 -12.48 -23.30
CA MET A 46 -7.00 -11.65 -23.93
C MET A 46 -5.71 -11.61 -23.09
N MET A 47 -5.86 -11.37 -21.77
CA MET A 47 -4.70 -11.35 -20.87
C MET A 47 -4.03 -12.73 -20.76
N ILE A 48 -4.81 -13.84 -20.75
CA ILE A 48 -4.24 -15.19 -20.71
C ILE A 48 -3.35 -15.43 -21.92
N GLU A 49 -3.81 -15.02 -23.10
CA GLU A 49 -3.09 -15.20 -24.35
C GLU A 49 -1.78 -14.40 -24.37
N ILE A 50 -1.82 -13.12 -23.99
CA ILE A 50 -0.63 -12.23 -23.93
C ILE A 50 0.41 -12.77 -22.95
N GLU A 51 -0.03 -13.38 -21.85
CA GLU A 51 0.85 -13.93 -20.80
C GLU A 51 1.43 -15.32 -21.14
N GLY A 52 1.14 -15.87 -22.32
CA GLY A 52 1.65 -17.18 -22.76
C GLY A 52 0.77 -18.36 -22.33
N GLY A 53 -0.54 -18.14 -22.24
CA GLY A 53 -1.54 -19.14 -21.85
C GLY A 53 -1.62 -19.35 -20.33
N LEU A 54 -2.44 -20.32 -19.92
CA LEU A 54 -2.65 -20.63 -18.49
C LEU A 54 -1.34 -20.98 -17.75
N GLN A 55 -0.41 -21.65 -18.43
CA GLN A 55 0.89 -22.00 -17.85
C GLN A 55 1.79 -20.77 -17.70
N GLY A 56 1.89 -19.93 -18.73
CA GLY A 56 2.70 -18.71 -18.70
C GLY A 56 2.23 -17.76 -17.60
N ARG A 57 0.91 -17.55 -17.52
CA ARG A 57 0.28 -16.82 -16.42
C ARG A 57 0.64 -17.37 -15.05
N GLY A 58 0.44 -18.67 -14.83
CA GLY A 58 0.71 -19.28 -13.52
C GLY A 58 2.16 -19.06 -13.08
N ARG A 59 3.11 -19.13 -14.01
CA ARG A 59 4.52 -18.81 -13.75
C ARG A 59 4.73 -17.34 -13.40
N LEU A 60 4.11 -16.41 -14.14
CA LEU A 60 4.19 -14.98 -13.86
C LEU A 60 3.60 -14.64 -12.48
N HIS A 61 2.41 -15.17 -12.17
CA HIS A 61 1.78 -14.96 -10.87
C HIS A 61 2.68 -15.45 -9.73
N ASN A 62 3.21 -16.67 -9.85
CA ASN A 62 4.12 -17.23 -8.84
C ASN A 62 5.43 -16.43 -8.72
N LEU A 63 5.99 -15.94 -9.83
CA LEU A 63 7.20 -15.11 -9.81
C LEU A 63 6.97 -13.84 -8.98
N PHE A 64 5.91 -13.08 -9.27
CA PHE A 64 5.61 -11.87 -8.51
C PHE A 64 5.16 -12.16 -7.08
N ALA A 65 4.55 -13.33 -6.83
CA ALA A 65 4.23 -13.76 -5.47
C ALA A 65 5.50 -13.97 -4.65
N PHE A 66 6.52 -14.64 -5.20
CA PHE A 66 7.81 -14.82 -4.53
C PHE A 66 8.56 -13.50 -4.33
N ILE A 67 8.51 -12.59 -5.30
CA ILE A 67 9.08 -11.24 -5.14
C ILE A 67 8.39 -10.50 -3.99
N LEU A 68 7.05 -10.55 -3.91
CA LEU A 68 6.30 -9.93 -2.83
C LEU A 68 6.61 -10.57 -1.47
N ILE A 69 6.70 -11.90 -1.40
CA ILE A 69 7.11 -12.62 -0.18
C ILE A 69 8.50 -12.18 0.27
N ALA A 70 9.48 -12.15 -0.64
CA ALA A 70 10.83 -11.71 -0.35
C ALA A 70 10.85 -10.26 0.14
N LEU A 71 10.06 -9.38 -0.46
CA LEU A 71 9.89 -8.00 -0.01
C LEU A 71 9.28 -7.92 1.39
N CYS A 72 8.23 -8.69 1.70
CA CYS A 72 7.62 -8.72 3.03
C CYS A 72 8.61 -9.19 4.09
N VAL A 73 9.42 -10.21 3.79
CA VAL A 73 10.49 -10.69 4.66
C VAL A 73 11.54 -9.58 4.86
N TYR A 74 12.03 -8.98 3.78
CA TYR A 74 12.97 -7.87 3.87
C TYR A 74 12.41 -6.70 4.68
N HIS A 75 11.15 -6.33 4.47
CA HIS A 75 10.49 -5.26 5.21
C HIS A 75 10.41 -5.58 6.72
N ALA A 76 10.08 -6.82 7.08
CA ALA A 76 10.08 -7.28 8.46
C ALA A 76 11.48 -7.15 9.09
N PHE A 77 12.54 -7.59 8.39
CA PHE A 77 13.91 -7.39 8.85
C PHE A 77 14.26 -5.89 8.98
N TYR A 78 13.87 -5.06 8.00
CA TYR A 78 14.12 -3.63 8.01
C TYR A 78 13.48 -2.94 9.23
N ILE A 79 12.21 -3.20 9.53
CA ILE A 79 11.54 -2.55 10.66
C ILE A 79 12.01 -3.07 12.03
N THR A 80 12.55 -4.29 12.09
CA THR A 80 13.06 -4.88 13.34
C THR A 80 14.50 -4.47 13.64
N PHE A 81 15.37 -4.44 12.62
CA PHE A 81 16.82 -4.31 12.84
C PHE A 81 17.43 -2.97 12.40
N SER A 82 16.69 -2.12 11.67
CA SER A 82 17.15 -0.77 11.32
C SER A 82 16.53 0.27 12.25
N ASP A 83 17.34 1.19 12.77
CA ASP A 83 16.87 2.34 13.57
C ASP A 83 15.82 3.16 12.83
N LYS A 84 16.01 3.34 11.52
CA LYS A 84 15.08 4.10 10.69
C LYS A 84 13.76 3.35 10.53
N GLY A 85 13.80 2.06 10.18
CA GLY A 85 12.61 1.22 10.07
C GLY A 85 11.83 1.13 11.40
N HIS A 86 12.54 0.98 12.52
CA HIS A 86 11.95 0.94 13.84
C HIS A 86 11.24 2.25 14.22
N LYS A 87 11.83 3.39 13.83
CA LYS A 87 11.18 4.71 13.99
C LYS A 87 9.91 4.81 13.12
N GLU A 88 9.96 4.41 11.85
CA GLU A 88 8.79 4.46 10.96
C GLU A 88 7.60 3.64 11.50
N ILE A 89 7.84 2.40 11.91
CA ILE A 89 6.77 1.55 12.46
C ILE A 89 6.20 2.11 13.78
N SER A 90 7.01 2.80 14.58
CA SER A 90 6.55 3.48 15.78
C SER A 90 5.52 4.58 15.48
N HIS A 91 5.70 5.34 14.39
CA HIS A 91 4.73 6.35 13.95
C HIS A 91 3.44 5.74 13.37
N LEU A 92 3.50 4.51 12.88
CA LEU A 92 2.35 3.77 12.32
C LEU A 92 1.47 3.08 13.38
N LYS A 93 1.86 3.09 14.65
CA LYS A 93 1.02 2.59 15.75
C LYS A 93 -0.25 3.43 15.89
N PHE A 94 -1.39 2.76 16.07
CA PHE A 94 -2.65 3.43 16.40
C PHE A 94 -2.61 4.00 17.81
N ARG A 95 -2.95 5.28 17.95
CA ARG A 95 -3.11 5.98 19.23
C ARG A 95 -4.59 6.24 19.48
N LYS A 96 -5.01 6.35 20.75
CA LYS A 96 -6.42 6.67 21.10
C LYS A 96 -6.96 7.92 20.38
N LYS A 97 -6.09 8.92 20.14
CA LYS A 97 -6.44 10.16 19.42
C LYS A 97 -6.79 9.93 17.95
N ASP A 98 -6.29 8.86 17.34
CA ASP A 98 -6.47 8.57 15.93
C ASP A 98 -7.92 8.17 15.61
N PHE A 99 -8.57 7.43 16.52
CA PHE A 99 -9.96 7.02 16.35
C PHE A 99 -10.95 8.19 16.32
N LYS A 100 -10.65 9.29 17.03
CA LYS A 100 -11.46 10.52 16.96
C LYS A 100 -11.33 11.22 15.60
N LYS A 101 -10.24 10.97 14.86
CA LYS A 101 -9.93 11.59 13.56
C LYS A 101 -10.38 10.73 12.36
N LEU A 102 -10.89 9.52 12.61
CA LEU A 102 -11.35 8.57 11.57
C LEU A 102 -12.45 9.13 10.67
N ILE A 103 -13.62 9.42 11.25
CA ILE A 103 -14.79 9.90 10.49
C ILE A 103 -14.50 11.25 9.81
N PRO A 104 -13.89 12.25 10.50
CA PRO A 104 -13.52 13.51 9.86
C PRO A 104 -12.50 13.34 8.73
N GLY A 105 -11.54 12.44 8.88
CA GLY A 105 -10.52 12.13 7.87
C GLY A 105 -11.12 11.45 6.64
N LEU A 106 -12.04 10.49 6.84
CA LEU A 106 -12.75 9.84 5.74
C LEU A 106 -13.62 10.82 4.95
N LYS A 107 -14.37 11.68 5.66
CA LYS A 107 -15.15 12.75 5.01
C LYS A 107 -14.26 13.70 4.22
N PHE A 108 -13.08 14.03 4.73
CA PHE A 108 -12.10 14.87 4.02
C PHE A 108 -11.57 14.16 2.76
N SER A 109 -11.16 12.88 2.85
CA SER A 109 -10.73 12.09 1.69
C SER A 109 -11.82 11.95 0.62
N MET A 110 -13.11 11.89 1.00
CA MET A 110 -14.22 11.85 0.04
C MET A 110 -14.63 13.23 -0.50
N GLY A 111 -13.93 14.31 -0.11
CA GLY A 111 -14.31 15.68 -0.49
C GLY A 111 -15.57 16.23 0.19
N LEU A 112 -16.09 15.52 1.20
CA LEU A 112 -17.29 15.89 1.98
C LEU A 112 -16.99 16.82 3.16
N ASN A 113 -15.72 17.16 3.38
CA ASN A 113 -15.26 18.05 4.45
C ASN A 113 -14.03 18.83 3.96
N THR A 114 -13.96 20.12 4.30
CA THR A 114 -12.82 20.99 3.98
C THR A 114 -11.77 21.04 5.09
N ASN A 115 -12.15 20.69 6.33
CA ASN A 115 -11.25 20.75 7.48
C ASN A 115 -10.49 19.43 7.65
N LYS A 116 -9.23 19.43 7.24
CA LYS A 116 -8.32 18.28 7.42
C LYS A 116 -7.97 18.11 8.90
N PRO A 117 -8.14 16.90 9.48
CA PRO A 117 -7.68 16.64 10.84
C PRO A 117 -6.16 16.82 10.94
N SER A 118 -5.70 17.53 11.98
CA SER A 118 -4.27 17.63 12.28
C SER A 118 -3.65 16.24 12.34
N SER A 119 -2.48 16.08 11.74
CA SER A 119 -1.79 14.80 11.60
C SER A 119 -0.30 14.96 11.88
N GLY A 120 0.29 13.92 12.48
CA GLY A 120 1.74 13.79 12.55
C GLY A 120 2.29 13.15 11.30
N ARG A 121 3.39 12.41 11.48
CA ARG A 121 4.12 11.78 10.37
C ARG A 121 3.26 10.93 9.44
N TYR A 122 2.23 10.27 9.97
CA TYR A 122 1.23 9.58 9.16
C TYR A 122 -0.19 9.98 9.58
N ASN A 123 -1.01 10.24 8.57
CA ASN A 123 -2.44 10.49 8.73
C ASN A 123 -3.15 9.18 9.08
N ILE A 124 -4.35 9.26 9.63
CA ILE A 124 -5.09 8.05 10.02
C ILE A 124 -5.37 7.15 8.81
N SER A 125 -5.78 7.72 7.67
CA SER A 125 -5.98 6.99 6.42
C SER A 125 -4.71 6.24 5.99
N GLN A 126 -3.54 6.87 6.09
CA GLN A 126 -2.25 6.25 5.75
C GLN A 126 -1.90 5.08 6.68
N LYS A 127 -2.20 5.19 7.99
CA LYS A 127 -2.03 4.07 8.93
C LYS A 127 -2.94 2.90 8.59
N PHE A 128 -4.21 3.16 8.25
CA PHE A 128 -5.14 2.13 7.81
C PHE A 128 -4.69 1.46 6.51
N GLN A 129 -4.23 2.23 5.54
CA GLN A 129 -3.69 1.69 4.28
C GLN A 129 -2.46 0.81 4.56
N TYR A 130 -1.52 1.25 5.41
CA TYR A 130 -0.35 0.44 5.78
C TYR A 130 -0.74 -0.89 6.42
N TRP A 131 -1.55 -0.87 7.48
CA TRP A 131 -1.96 -2.10 8.17
C TRP A 131 -2.87 -2.98 7.32
N GLY A 132 -3.70 -2.37 6.46
CA GLY A 132 -4.51 -3.07 5.47
C GLY A 132 -3.65 -3.84 4.47
N VAL A 133 -2.59 -3.22 3.94
CA VAL A 133 -1.62 -3.92 3.07
C VAL A 133 -0.90 -5.03 3.83
N VAL A 134 -0.44 -4.79 5.07
CA VAL A 134 0.26 -5.82 5.87
C VAL A 134 -0.63 -7.04 6.10
N LEU A 135 -1.88 -6.83 6.52
CA LEU A 135 -2.84 -7.92 6.73
C LEU A 135 -3.19 -8.61 5.42
N GLY A 136 -3.46 -7.84 4.36
CA GLY A 136 -3.76 -8.36 3.02
C GLY A 136 -2.62 -9.23 2.49
N CYS A 137 -1.37 -8.76 2.57
CA CYS A 137 -0.20 -9.54 2.19
C CYS A 137 -0.09 -10.82 3.02
N ALA A 138 -0.30 -10.77 4.34
CA ALA A 138 -0.24 -11.97 5.17
C ALA A 138 -1.27 -13.02 4.74
N VAL A 139 -2.53 -12.62 4.53
CA VAL A 139 -3.60 -13.53 4.07
C VAL A 139 -3.29 -14.07 2.67
N MET A 140 -2.89 -13.23 1.73
CA MET A 140 -2.57 -13.63 0.36
C MET A 140 -1.36 -14.56 0.28
N ILE A 141 -0.33 -14.33 1.09
CA ILE A 141 0.85 -15.20 1.15
C ILE A 141 0.47 -16.57 1.71
N VAL A 142 -0.25 -16.62 2.85
CA VAL A 142 -0.64 -17.90 3.47
C VAL A 142 -1.53 -18.71 2.54
N THR A 143 -2.58 -18.09 2.00
CA THR A 143 -3.52 -18.77 1.10
C THR A 143 -2.87 -19.14 -0.24
N GLY A 144 -2.01 -18.28 -0.79
CA GLY A 144 -1.27 -18.57 -2.02
C GLY A 144 -0.26 -19.70 -1.86
N LEU A 145 0.46 -19.76 -0.75
CA LEU A 145 1.38 -20.86 -0.44
C LEU A 145 0.63 -22.18 -0.27
N ILE A 146 -0.53 -22.17 0.39
CA ILE A 146 -1.41 -23.34 0.44
C ILE A 146 -1.73 -23.77 -0.99
N LEU A 147 -2.31 -22.90 -1.83
CA LEU A 147 -2.66 -23.23 -3.23
C LEU A 147 -1.47 -23.72 -4.06
N LEU A 148 -0.26 -23.23 -3.81
CA LEU A 148 0.95 -23.68 -4.48
C LEU A 148 1.26 -25.16 -4.17
N LEU A 149 1.01 -25.63 -2.94
CA LEU A 149 1.18 -27.04 -2.57
C LEU A 149 0.28 -27.98 -3.39
N LYS A 150 -0.91 -27.51 -3.80
CA LYS A 150 -1.81 -28.24 -4.71
C LYS A 150 -1.15 -28.46 -6.08
N VAL A 151 -0.47 -27.45 -6.60
CA VAL A 151 0.23 -27.50 -7.89
C VAL A 151 1.45 -28.44 -7.84
N TRP A 152 2.14 -28.49 -6.70
CA TRP A 152 3.32 -29.36 -6.51
C TRP A 152 2.97 -30.82 -6.22
N GLY A 153 1.71 -31.21 -6.28
CA GLY A 153 1.30 -32.61 -6.11
C GLY A 153 1.38 -33.11 -4.66
N ILE A 154 1.54 -32.22 -3.68
CA ILE A 154 1.50 -32.55 -2.23
C ILE A 154 0.04 -32.71 -1.76
N ALA A 155 -0.90 -32.79 -2.71
CA ALA A 155 -2.34 -32.87 -2.49
C ALA A 155 -2.79 -34.08 -1.65
N MET A 156 -1.97 -35.11 -1.49
CA MET A 156 -2.30 -36.30 -0.69
C MET A 156 -2.39 -36.03 0.82
N ILE A 157 -1.81 -34.91 1.31
CA ILE A 157 -1.77 -34.61 2.76
C ILE A 157 -2.86 -33.59 3.15
N VAL A 158 -3.45 -32.89 2.18
CA VAL A 158 -4.36 -31.78 2.44
C VAL A 158 -5.80 -32.14 2.07
N PRO A 159 -6.77 -32.02 2.99
CA PRO A 159 -8.18 -32.29 2.71
C PRO A 159 -8.75 -31.40 1.60
N LYS A 160 -9.64 -31.95 0.76
CA LYS A 160 -10.30 -31.21 -0.32
C LYS A 160 -10.96 -29.90 0.13
N TRP A 161 -11.63 -29.92 1.28
CA TRP A 161 -12.34 -28.73 1.79
C TRP A 161 -11.38 -27.55 2.04
N LEU A 162 -10.12 -27.82 2.42
CA LEU A 162 -9.14 -26.75 2.63
C LEU A 162 -8.76 -26.09 1.30
N TRP A 163 -8.69 -26.87 0.21
CA TRP A 163 -8.47 -26.32 -1.13
C TRP A 163 -9.60 -25.41 -1.58
N ASP A 164 -10.84 -25.84 -1.36
CA ASP A 164 -12.02 -25.09 -1.78
C ASP A 164 -12.11 -23.76 -1.01
N ILE A 165 -11.96 -23.80 0.32
CA ILE A 165 -11.97 -22.58 1.17
C ILE A 165 -10.83 -21.65 0.78
N THR A 166 -9.61 -22.16 0.66
CA THR A 166 -8.44 -21.33 0.34
C THR A 166 -8.59 -20.66 -1.02
N GLY A 167 -9.10 -21.38 -2.02
CA GLY A 167 -9.37 -20.81 -3.34
C GLY A 167 -10.34 -19.65 -3.27
N VAL A 168 -11.46 -19.82 -2.56
CA VAL A 168 -12.48 -18.77 -2.36
C VAL A 168 -11.94 -17.57 -1.61
N VAL A 169 -11.21 -17.80 -0.51
CA VAL A 169 -10.61 -16.72 0.29
C VAL A 169 -9.59 -15.97 -0.55
N HIS A 170 -8.65 -16.66 -1.20
CA HIS A 170 -7.60 -16.03 -2.00
C HIS A 170 -8.16 -15.17 -3.14
N SER A 171 -9.16 -15.68 -3.87
CA SER A 171 -9.77 -14.93 -4.97
C SER A 171 -10.55 -13.71 -4.47
N ASN A 172 -11.37 -13.87 -3.43
CA ASN A 172 -12.22 -12.79 -2.93
C ASN A 172 -11.42 -11.70 -2.22
N GLU A 173 -10.40 -12.09 -1.43
CA GLU A 173 -9.46 -11.15 -0.82
C GLU A 173 -8.67 -10.39 -1.89
N GLY A 174 -8.27 -11.04 -2.99
CA GLY A 174 -7.65 -10.37 -4.12
C GLY A 174 -8.52 -9.24 -4.70
N ILE A 175 -9.83 -9.47 -4.83
CA ILE A 175 -10.80 -8.45 -5.26
C ILE A 175 -10.98 -7.36 -4.21
N LEU A 176 -11.02 -7.71 -2.92
CA LEU A 176 -11.12 -6.72 -1.84
C LEU A 176 -9.89 -5.79 -1.83
N ILE A 177 -8.70 -6.36 -1.93
CA ILE A 177 -7.43 -5.63 -2.03
C ILE A 177 -7.44 -4.75 -3.28
N PHE A 178 -7.93 -5.25 -4.41
CA PHE A 178 -8.12 -4.44 -5.62
C PHE A 178 -8.98 -3.22 -5.33
N ILE A 179 -10.19 -3.38 -4.78
CA ILE A 179 -11.10 -2.27 -4.55
C ILE A 179 -10.49 -1.24 -3.57
N VAL A 180 -9.92 -1.72 -2.47
CA VAL A 180 -9.38 -0.84 -1.42
C VAL A 180 -8.10 -0.14 -1.87
N LEU A 181 -7.14 -0.84 -2.47
CA LEU A 181 -5.88 -0.24 -2.90
C LEU A 181 -5.99 0.49 -4.25
N PHE A 182 -6.84 0.01 -5.17
CA PHE A 182 -6.97 0.62 -6.49
C PHE A 182 -7.92 1.81 -6.49
N LEU A 183 -8.99 1.83 -5.70
CA LEU A 183 -9.90 3.00 -5.68
C LEU A 183 -9.48 4.02 -4.64
N TRP A 184 -9.34 3.60 -3.38
CA TRP A 184 -9.08 4.56 -2.30
C TRP A 184 -7.63 5.06 -2.32
N HIS A 185 -6.64 4.17 -2.36
CA HIS A 185 -5.24 4.61 -2.32
C HIS A 185 -4.83 5.37 -3.58
N ILE A 186 -5.23 4.92 -4.78
CA ILE A 186 -4.93 5.66 -6.03
C ILE A 186 -5.60 7.03 -6.06
N TYR A 187 -6.84 7.14 -5.57
CA TYR A 187 -7.47 8.45 -5.43
C TYR A 187 -6.67 9.37 -4.51
N ASP A 188 -6.34 8.89 -3.32
CA ASP A 188 -5.65 9.68 -2.29
C ASP A 188 -4.26 10.17 -2.74
N VAL A 189 -3.51 9.37 -3.52
CA VAL A 189 -2.10 9.65 -3.83
C VAL A 189 -1.81 10.04 -5.29
N HIS A 190 -2.72 9.75 -6.23
CA HIS A 190 -2.57 10.10 -7.65
C HIS A 190 -3.64 11.07 -8.17
N LEU A 191 -4.90 10.84 -7.83
CA LEU A 191 -6.01 11.54 -8.48
C LEU A 191 -6.56 12.73 -7.68
N SER A 192 -6.12 12.94 -6.43
CA SER A 192 -6.63 14.06 -5.65
C SER A 192 -6.22 15.40 -6.31
N PRO A 193 -7.15 16.37 -6.43
CA PRO A 193 -6.89 17.60 -7.19
C PRO A 193 -5.66 18.39 -6.72
N LYS A 194 -5.29 18.26 -5.44
CA LYS A 194 -4.16 18.98 -4.82
C LYS A 194 -2.79 18.48 -5.29
N ILE A 195 -2.66 17.21 -5.64
CA ILE A 195 -1.37 16.56 -5.94
C ILE A 195 -1.32 15.98 -7.36
N PHE A 196 -2.36 16.22 -8.19
CA PHE A 196 -2.43 15.68 -9.55
C PHE A 196 -1.17 16.06 -10.36
N PRO A 197 -0.55 15.10 -11.08
CA PRO A 197 -1.00 13.72 -11.33
C PRO A 197 -0.60 12.71 -10.25
N MET A 198 0.20 13.10 -9.24
CA MET A 198 0.74 12.23 -8.21
C MET A 198 1.55 12.96 -7.13
N ASN A 199 1.43 12.53 -5.88
CA ASN A 199 2.40 12.87 -4.84
C ASN A 199 3.78 12.25 -5.16
N LYS A 200 4.82 13.07 -5.31
CA LYS A 200 6.16 12.59 -5.71
C LYS A 200 6.99 12.03 -4.57
N VAL A 201 6.55 12.14 -3.32
CA VAL A 201 7.33 11.77 -2.12
C VAL A 201 7.71 10.29 -2.12
N TRP A 202 6.88 9.39 -2.66
CA TRP A 202 7.23 7.96 -2.75
C TRP A 202 8.32 7.63 -3.79
N LEU A 203 8.58 8.54 -4.74
CA LEU A 203 9.66 8.42 -5.73
C LEU A 203 10.91 9.20 -5.34
N THR A 204 10.75 10.45 -4.89
CA THR A 204 11.87 11.35 -4.60
C THR A 204 12.33 11.27 -3.16
N GLY A 205 11.44 10.86 -2.25
CA GLY A 205 11.67 10.84 -0.81
C GLY A 205 11.61 12.23 -0.19
N LYS A 206 11.29 13.27 -0.96
CA LYS A 206 11.36 14.67 -0.54
C LYS A 206 9.98 15.30 -0.53
N ILE A 207 9.66 16.03 0.52
CA ILE A 207 8.45 16.84 0.68
C ILE A 207 8.84 18.31 0.82
N SER A 208 8.10 19.23 0.20
CA SER A 208 8.35 20.67 0.40
C SER A 208 7.91 21.08 1.80
N LYS A 209 8.55 22.09 2.37
CA LYS A 209 8.20 22.62 3.69
C LYS A 209 6.74 23.07 3.80
N GLN A 210 6.22 23.70 2.74
CA GLN A 210 4.82 24.14 2.66
C GLN A 210 3.86 22.94 2.62
N GLU A 211 4.19 21.91 1.85
CA GLU A 211 3.38 20.69 1.79
C GLU A 211 3.40 19.97 3.14
N LEU A 212 4.56 19.84 3.78
CA LEU A 212 4.71 19.27 5.12
C LEU A 212 3.85 20.03 6.16
N GLN A 213 3.89 21.36 6.18
CA GLN A 213 3.09 22.18 7.09
C GLN A 213 1.58 21.97 6.86
N SER A 214 1.14 21.93 5.61
CA SER A 214 -0.28 21.77 5.27
C SER A 214 -0.80 20.35 5.48
N GLU A 215 0.03 19.35 5.19
CA GLU A 215 -0.39 17.96 5.14
C GLU A 215 -0.14 17.20 6.44
N HIS A 216 0.88 17.61 7.21
CA HIS A 216 1.42 16.95 8.40
C HIS A 216 1.90 17.97 9.46
N PRO A 217 0.97 18.80 10.00
CA PRO A 217 1.33 19.90 10.89
C PRO A 217 2.02 19.46 12.18
N GLU A 218 1.67 18.30 12.79
CA GLU A 218 2.37 17.85 14.00
C GLU A 218 3.84 17.45 13.68
N GLU A 219 4.12 16.90 12.49
CA GLU A 219 5.49 16.59 12.05
C GLU A 219 6.29 17.87 11.72
N TYR A 220 5.62 18.87 11.15
CA TYR A 220 6.23 20.18 10.91
C TYR A 220 6.66 20.84 12.22
N GLU A 221 5.77 20.86 13.22
CA GLU A 221 6.07 21.42 14.55
C GLU A 221 7.21 20.68 15.26
N GLU A 222 7.31 19.36 15.09
CA GLU A 222 8.40 18.55 15.64
C GLU A 222 9.78 18.91 15.03
N ILE A 223 9.83 19.29 13.74
CA ILE A 223 11.08 19.59 13.03
C ILE A 223 11.48 21.07 13.18
N TYR A 224 10.52 21.98 13.10
CA TYR A 224 10.76 23.43 13.02
C TYR A 224 10.35 24.21 14.28
N GLY A 225 9.71 23.57 15.25
CA GLY A 225 9.17 24.24 16.45
C GLY A 225 7.83 24.94 16.21
N LYS A 226 7.19 25.38 17.30
CA LYS A 226 5.85 26.02 17.28
C LYS A 226 5.85 27.48 16.80
N GLU A 227 7.02 28.14 16.73
CA GLU A 227 7.12 29.60 16.58
C GLU A 227 6.82 30.14 15.16
N PHE A 228 6.70 29.29 14.14
CA PHE A 228 6.42 29.74 12.76
C PHE A 228 4.93 29.86 12.40
N VAL A 229 4.01 29.74 13.35
CA VAL A 229 2.56 29.86 13.10
C VAL A 229 2.09 31.34 13.16
N SER A 230 2.99 32.30 13.39
CA SER A 230 2.65 33.70 13.67
C SER A 230 2.56 34.65 12.46
N ASP A 231 2.64 34.20 11.21
CA ASP A 231 2.50 35.10 10.05
C ASP A 231 1.33 34.68 9.17
N LYS A 232 0.12 35.03 9.63
CA LYS A 232 -1.07 35.42 8.85
C LYS A 232 -2.25 35.66 9.80
N GLN A 233 -2.27 36.85 10.39
CA GLN A 233 -3.52 37.58 10.65
C GLN A 233 -3.84 38.43 9.42
#